data_AF-A0A8J4T8V8-F1
#
_entry.id   AF-A0A8J4T8V8-F1
#
_cell.length_a   1.000
_cell.length_b   1.000
_cell.length_c   1.000
_cell.angle_alpha   90.00
_cell.angle_beta   90.00
_cell.angle_gamma   90.00
#
_symmetry.space_group_name_H-M   'P 1'
#
loop_
_entity.id
_entity.type
_entity.pdbx_description
1 polymer ?
#
loop_
_entity_poly.entity_id
_entity_poly.type
_entity_poly.pdbx_seq_one_letter_code
_entity_poly.pdbx_strand_id
1 'polypeptide(L)'
;VYFCSPSLHKHFLRTPHTPHTYTHSSHTPHLCIRMKLVALVLLLSTFFSLSLTEVVENVQQWKSECGSFFMKNPRNEHDIIYPTIFPGCQYKMICQRWTGEYRFATVYDTERRIPVYSAYTFFRENENKRPKKWKVEPQ
;
A
#
# COMPACT_ATOMS: atom_id res chain seq x y z
N VAL A 1 17.91 9.85 1.75
CA VAL A 1 19.16 9.12 1.47
C VAL A 1 19.19 8.84 -0.02
N TYR A 2 20.06 9.56 -0.74
CA TYR A 2 20.34 9.32 -2.16
C TYR A 2 20.98 7.94 -2.36
N PHE A 3 20.88 7.36 -3.56
CA PHE A 3 22.06 6.95 -4.34
C PHE A 3 21.69 6.68 -5.81
N CYS A 4 22.33 7.43 -6.71
CA CYS A 4 22.61 7.07 -8.10
C CYS A 4 23.61 5.91 -8.16
N SER A 5 23.66 5.17 -9.26
CA SER A 5 24.81 4.30 -9.59
C SER A 5 25.17 4.36 -11.08
N PRO A 6 26.46 4.24 -11.45
CA PRO A 6 27.04 4.83 -12.65
C PRO A 6 27.29 3.85 -13.81
N SER A 7 27.48 4.44 -15.00
CA SER A 7 28.02 3.83 -16.20
C SER A 7 29.47 3.35 -16.01
N LEU A 8 29.81 2.17 -16.53
CA LEU A 8 31.20 1.73 -16.66
C LEU A 8 31.49 1.30 -18.11
N HIS A 9 32.39 2.03 -18.76
CA HIS A 9 33.06 1.67 -20.00
C HIS A 9 34.20 0.67 -19.69
N LYS A 10 34.32 -0.40 -20.48
CA LYS A 10 35.55 -1.19 -20.56
C LYS A 10 35.91 -1.42 -22.01
N HIS A 11 37.06 -0.86 -22.41
CA HIS A 11 37.81 -1.26 -23.60
C HIS A 11 38.47 -2.62 -23.35
N PHE A 12 38.45 -3.51 -24.34
CA PHE A 12 39.42 -4.61 -24.42
C PHE A 12 39.81 -4.90 -25.87
N LEU A 13 41.08 -5.27 -26.03
CA LEU A 13 41.86 -5.32 -27.26
C LEU A 13 41.48 -6.49 -28.18
N ARG A 14 41.73 -6.29 -29.48
CA ARG A 14 41.42 -7.18 -30.60
C ARG A 14 42.58 -8.15 -30.88
N THR A 15 42.29 -9.44 -31.03
CA THR A 15 43.14 -10.41 -31.75
C THR A 15 42.34 -11.03 -32.92
N PRO A 16 42.97 -11.39 -34.05
CA PRO A 16 42.25 -11.86 -35.22
C PRO A 16 42.31 -13.40 -35.35
N HIS A 17 41.17 -14.06 -35.45
CA HIS A 17 41.09 -15.41 -36.00
C HIS A 17 39.84 -15.60 -36.88
N THR A 18 40.13 -15.92 -38.14
CA THR A 18 39.41 -16.74 -39.15
C THR A 18 37.88 -16.74 -39.22
N PRO A 19 37.27 -16.50 -40.41
CA PRO A 19 35.82 -16.46 -40.56
C PRO A 19 35.24 -17.87 -40.69
N HIS A 20 34.48 -18.31 -39.69
CA HIS A 20 33.46 -19.33 -39.87
C HIS A 20 32.13 -18.63 -40.17
N THR A 21 31.59 -18.92 -41.35
CA THR A 21 30.27 -18.46 -41.80
C THR A 21 29.19 -19.17 -40.97
N TYR A 22 28.81 -18.56 -39.85
CA TYR A 22 27.58 -18.89 -39.14
C TYR A 22 26.45 -18.00 -39.66
N THR A 23 25.39 -18.62 -40.15
CA THR A 23 24.11 -17.97 -40.46
C THR A 23 23.48 -17.48 -39.15
N HIS A 24 23.72 -16.21 -38.82
CA HIS A 24 23.12 -15.54 -37.67
C HIS A 24 21.67 -15.21 -38.00
N SER A 25 20.73 -16.05 -37.53
CA SER A 25 19.33 -15.67 -37.42
C SER A 25 19.24 -14.45 -36.49
N SER A 26 18.90 -13.30 -37.06
CA SER A 26 18.78 -12.01 -36.38
C SER A 26 17.54 -11.99 -35.49
N HIS A 27 17.57 -12.73 -34.38
CA HIS A 27 16.64 -12.48 -33.29
C HIS A 27 16.94 -11.10 -32.70
N THR A 28 16.01 -10.17 -32.89
CA THR A 28 16.12 -8.79 -32.45
C THR A 28 16.15 -8.74 -30.92
N PRO A 29 17.24 -8.29 -30.28
CA PRO A 29 17.35 -8.23 -28.81
C PRO A 29 16.31 -7.28 -28.19
N HIS A 30 15.82 -6.32 -28.96
CA HIS A 30 14.76 -5.41 -28.58
C HIS A 30 13.43 -6.10 -28.25
N LEU A 31 13.09 -7.19 -28.95
CA LEU A 31 11.83 -7.90 -28.74
C LEU A 31 11.86 -8.70 -27.42
N CYS A 32 12.99 -9.34 -27.12
CA CYS A 32 13.18 -10.14 -25.91
C CYS A 32 13.25 -9.27 -24.64
N ILE A 33 13.89 -8.10 -24.71
CA ILE A 33 13.95 -7.13 -23.60
C ILE A 33 12.57 -6.52 -23.33
N ARG A 34 11.80 -6.18 -24.38
CA ARG A 34 10.42 -5.70 -24.24
C ARG A 34 9.51 -6.72 -23.55
N MET A 35 9.66 -8.00 -23.90
CA MET A 35 8.83 -9.08 -23.31
C MET A 35 9.10 -9.28 -21.81
N LYS A 36 10.37 -9.16 -21.38
CA LYS A 36 10.74 -9.23 -19.95
C LYS A 36 10.23 -8.04 -19.14
N LEU A 37 10.25 -6.83 -19.71
CA LEU A 37 9.72 -5.63 -19.09
C LEU A 37 8.19 -5.71 -18.93
N VAL A 38 7.49 -6.19 -19.97
CA VAL A 38 6.03 -6.41 -19.90
C VAL A 38 5.70 -7.47 -18.86
N ALA A 39 6.41 -8.60 -18.82
CA ALA A 39 6.20 -9.63 -17.82
C ALA A 39 6.46 -9.13 -16.39
N LEU A 40 7.50 -8.32 -16.18
CA LEU A 40 7.81 -7.71 -14.88
C LEU A 40 6.74 -6.70 -14.46
N VAL A 41 6.25 -5.86 -15.38
CA VAL A 41 5.16 -4.90 -15.12
C VAL A 41 3.86 -5.63 -14.77
N LEU A 42 3.53 -6.72 -15.48
CA LEU A 42 2.38 -7.58 -15.18
C LEU A 42 2.52 -8.32 -13.83
N LEU A 43 3.73 -8.75 -13.47
CA LEU A 43 4.01 -9.32 -12.15
C LEU A 43 3.84 -8.25 -11.06
N LEU A 44 4.39 -7.06 -11.23
CA LEU A 44 4.29 -5.97 -10.26
C LEU A 44 2.85 -5.45 -10.08
N SER A 45 2.04 -5.43 -11.15
CA SER A 45 0.65 -4.99 -11.06
C SER A 45 -0.26 -5.97 -10.32
N THR A 46 0.02 -7.29 -10.39
CA THR A 46 -0.76 -8.30 -9.67
C THR A 46 -0.48 -8.28 -8.15
N PHE A 47 0.71 -7.85 -7.72
CA PHE A 47 1.03 -7.69 -6.29
C PHE A 47 0.47 -6.40 -5.67
N PHE A 48 0.15 -5.37 -6.46
CA PHE A 48 -0.35 -4.09 -5.95
C PHE A 48 -1.79 -4.17 -5.41
N SER A 49 -2.57 -5.16 -5.84
CA SER A 49 -3.97 -5.33 -5.45
C SER A 49 -4.14 -5.92 -4.04
N LEU A 50 -3.08 -6.42 -3.42
CA LEU A 50 -3.13 -7.14 -2.13
C LEU A 50 -2.91 -6.24 -0.91
N SER A 51 -2.76 -4.92 -1.10
CA SER A 51 -2.58 -3.95 -0.02
C SER A 51 -3.77 -2.97 0.10
N LEU A 52 -4.99 -3.46 0.37
CA LEU A 52 -6.16 -2.60 0.63
C LEU A 52 -6.19 -2.02 2.06
N THR A 53 -5.13 -1.33 2.49
CA THR A 53 -5.28 -0.33 3.55
C THR A 53 -5.62 0.98 2.89
N GLU A 54 -6.90 1.36 2.97
CA GLU A 54 -7.35 2.62 2.39
C GLU A 54 -6.94 3.76 3.31
N VAL A 55 -5.83 4.39 2.96
CA VAL A 55 -5.47 5.70 3.50
C VAL A 55 -6.40 6.70 2.85
N VAL A 56 -7.32 7.25 3.63
CA VAL A 56 -8.29 8.21 3.13
C VAL A 56 -7.65 9.59 3.18
N GLU A 57 -7.35 10.15 2.01
CA GLU A 57 -6.69 11.46 1.93
C GLU A 57 -7.62 12.61 2.32
N ASN A 58 -8.92 12.42 2.10
CA ASN A 58 -9.94 13.44 2.31
C ASN A 58 -10.69 13.22 3.64
N VAL A 59 -10.70 14.24 4.51
CA VAL A 59 -11.41 14.20 5.80
C VAL A 59 -12.90 13.91 5.63
N GLN A 60 -13.57 14.48 4.63
CA GLN A 60 -15.00 14.27 4.40
C GLN A 60 -15.30 12.85 3.95
N GLN A 61 -14.47 12.28 3.08
CA GLN A 61 -14.58 10.86 2.72
C GLN A 61 -14.40 9.97 3.95
N TRP A 62 -13.38 10.25 4.78
CA TRP A 62 -13.14 9.47 5.99
C TRP A 62 -14.31 9.55 6.98
N LYS A 63 -14.89 10.75 7.16
CA LYS A 63 -16.11 10.95 7.94
C LYS A 63 -17.30 10.19 7.37
N SER A 64 -17.44 10.14 6.04
CA SER A 64 -18.53 9.42 5.38
C SER A 64 -18.39 7.90 5.53
N GLU A 65 -17.20 7.36 5.36
CA GLU A 65 -16.95 5.91 5.35
C GLU A 65 -16.84 5.32 6.76
N CYS A 66 -16.20 6.05 7.67
CA CYS A 66 -15.83 5.58 9.00
C CYS A 66 -16.49 6.36 10.15
N GLY A 67 -17.34 7.35 9.85
CA GLY A 67 -17.97 8.20 10.85
C GLY A 67 -18.80 7.44 11.88
N SER A 68 -19.41 6.32 11.48
CA SER A 68 -20.29 5.51 12.32
C SER A 68 -19.61 4.89 13.55
N PHE A 69 -18.27 4.83 13.58
CA PHE A 69 -17.51 4.34 14.74
C PHE A 69 -17.32 5.40 15.84
N PHE A 70 -17.62 6.67 15.56
CA PHE A 70 -17.48 7.76 16.50
C PHE A 70 -18.78 8.03 17.25
N MET A 71 -18.66 8.75 18.37
CA MET A 71 -19.78 8.99 19.27
C MET A 71 -20.78 9.99 18.66
N LYS A 72 -22.07 9.64 18.68
CA LYS A 72 -23.14 10.58 18.35
C LYS A 72 -23.24 11.68 19.40
N ASN A 73 -23.58 12.89 18.98
CA ASN A 73 -23.79 14.01 19.89
C ASN A 73 -25.08 13.79 20.71
N PRO A 74 -25.02 13.80 22.06
CA PRO A 74 -26.20 13.59 22.90
C PRO A 74 -27.30 14.66 22.75
N ARG A 75 -26.95 15.84 22.23
CA ARG A 75 -27.90 16.96 22.03
C ARG A 75 -28.50 16.99 20.62
N ASN A 76 -27.86 16.34 19.66
CA ASN A 76 -28.31 16.23 18.27
C ASN A 76 -27.81 14.91 17.69
N GLU A 77 -28.68 13.91 17.60
CA GLU A 77 -28.29 12.56 17.18
C GLU A 77 -27.84 12.44 15.72
N HIS A 78 -28.07 13.48 14.91
CA HIS A 78 -27.59 13.57 13.54
C HIS A 78 -26.14 14.06 13.44
N ASP A 79 -25.58 14.58 14.53
CA ASP A 79 -24.19 15.04 14.57
C ASP A 79 -23.28 13.97 15.17
N ILE A 80 -22.09 13.82 14.58
CA ILE A 80 -21.03 12.93 15.07
C ILE A 80 -19.91 13.78 15.67
N ILE A 81 -19.47 13.40 16.88
CA ILE A 81 -18.35 14.03 17.58
C ILE A 81 -17.06 13.34 17.12
N TYR A 82 -16.26 14.06 16.35
CA TYR A 82 -14.94 13.59 15.92
C TYR A 82 -13.85 14.08 16.88
N PRO A 83 -12.85 13.25 17.21
CA PRO A 83 -11.63 13.72 17.86
C PRO A 83 -10.89 14.72 16.97
N THR A 84 -9.96 15.47 17.55
CA THR A 84 -9.12 16.40 16.81
C THR A 84 -8.32 15.67 15.73
N ILE A 85 -8.51 16.09 14.48
CA ILE A 85 -7.68 15.63 13.36
C ILE A 85 -6.45 16.54 13.31
N PHE A 86 -5.27 15.94 13.41
CA PHE A 86 -4.02 16.67 13.43
C PHE A 86 -3.61 17.09 12.00
N PRO A 87 -3.17 18.35 11.80
CA PRO A 87 -2.65 18.80 10.52
C PRO A 87 -1.26 18.20 10.27
N GLY A 88 -0.93 17.93 9.00
CA GLY A 88 0.40 17.48 8.59
C GLY A 88 0.38 16.15 7.83
N CYS A 89 1.33 15.98 6.93
CA CYS A 89 1.39 14.83 6.04
C CYS A 89 1.68 13.50 6.77
N GLN A 90 2.21 13.57 8.01
CA GLN A 90 2.49 12.38 8.81
C GLN A 90 1.22 11.74 9.39
N TYR A 91 0.14 12.50 9.52
CA TYR A 91 -1.11 12.00 10.09
C TYR A 91 -1.97 11.44 8.96
N LYS A 92 -2.21 10.13 9.02
CA LYS A 92 -3.03 9.42 8.04
C LYS A 92 -4.32 8.95 8.69
N MET A 93 -5.43 9.28 8.05
CA MET A 93 -6.74 8.73 8.39
C MET A 93 -6.90 7.40 7.66
N ILE A 94 -7.23 6.34 8.39
CA ILE A 94 -7.30 4.99 7.86
C ILE A 94 -8.66 4.41 8.22
N CYS A 95 -9.33 3.84 7.22
CA CYS A 95 -10.49 2.99 7.40
C CYS A 95 -10.04 1.53 7.28
N GLN A 96 -9.97 0.82 8.41
CA GLN A 96 -9.44 -0.54 8.46
C GLN A 96 -10.53 -1.55 8.16
N ARG A 97 -10.27 -2.44 7.19
CA ARG A 97 -11.20 -3.48 6.76
C ARG A 97 -10.84 -4.82 7.40
N TRP A 98 -11.87 -5.57 7.77
CA TRP A 98 -11.75 -6.97 8.13
C TRP A 98 -12.87 -7.72 7.43
N THR A 99 -12.52 -8.77 6.67
CA THR A 99 -13.48 -9.55 5.86
C THR A 99 -14.31 -8.67 4.91
N GLY A 100 -13.67 -7.69 4.28
CA GLY A 100 -14.32 -6.76 3.33
C GLY A 100 -15.12 -5.62 3.97
N GLU A 101 -15.33 -5.65 5.29
CA GLU A 101 -16.14 -4.68 6.02
C GLU A 101 -15.26 -3.73 6.84
N TYR A 102 -15.59 -2.44 6.89
CA TYR A 102 -14.93 -1.52 7.82
C TYR A 102 -15.24 -1.92 9.26
N ARG A 103 -14.20 -1.96 10.10
CA ARG A 103 -14.34 -2.29 11.54
C ARG A 103 -13.71 -1.27 12.47
N PHE A 104 -12.73 -0.52 11.99
CA PHE A 104 -12.03 0.49 12.78
C PHE A 104 -11.76 1.74 11.96
N ALA A 105 -11.82 2.88 12.63
CA ALA A 105 -11.32 4.16 12.14
C ALA A 105 -10.09 4.54 12.94
N THR A 106 -8.98 4.85 12.28
CA THR A 106 -7.71 5.17 12.98
C THR A 106 -7.10 6.43 12.40
N VAL A 107 -6.59 7.31 13.27
CA VAL A 107 -5.62 8.34 12.88
C VAL A 107 -4.25 7.85 13.30
N TYR A 108 -3.35 7.74 12.32
CA TYR A 108 -2.05 7.11 12.46
C TYR A 108 -0.93 8.12 12.21
N ASP A 109 0.06 8.16 13.08
CA ASP A 109 1.30 8.92 12.90
C ASP A 109 2.33 8.02 12.19
N THR A 110 2.62 8.32 10.93
CA THR A 110 3.54 7.51 10.12
C THR A 110 5.02 7.68 10.49
N GLU A 111 5.39 8.81 11.09
CA GLU A 111 6.78 9.07 11.50
C GLU A 111 7.10 8.27 12.77
N ARG A 112 6.20 8.33 13.75
CA ARG A 112 6.34 7.61 15.02
C ARG A 112 5.86 6.16 14.94
N ARG A 113 5.14 5.81 13.88
CA ARG A 113 4.56 4.49 13.62
C ARG A 113 3.58 4.04 14.70
N ILE A 114 2.79 4.98 15.23
CA ILE A 114 1.80 4.72 16.29
C ILE A 114 0.41 5.24 15.89
N PRO A 115 -0.67 4.53 16.26
CA PRO A 115 -2.00 5.12 16.21
C PRO A 115 -2.07 6.25 17.25
N VAL A 116 -2.51 7.43 16.81
CA VAL A 116 -2.83 8.54 17.72
C VAL A 116 -4.13 8.23 18.45
N TYR A 117 -5.12 7.73 17.71
CA TYR A 117 -6.34 7.15 18.26
C TYR A 117 -6.98 6.18 17.26
N SER A 118 -7.81 5.29 17.80
CA SER A 118 -8.66 4.36 17.04
C SER A 118 -10.08 4.34 17.62
N ALA A 119 -11.08 4.18 16.76
CA ALA A 119 -12.48 4.06 17.12
C ALA A 119 -13.10 2.81 16.48
N TYR A 120 -13.99 2.16 17.21
CA TYR A 120 -14.74 0.98 16.76
C TYR A 120 -16.05 0.86 17.54
N THR A 121 -17.02 0.19 16.95
CA THR A 121 -18.28 -0.12 17.62
C THR A 121 -18.14 -1.42 18.40
N PHE A 122 -18.28 -1.34 19.72
CA PHE A 122 -18.30 -2.51 20.57
C PHE A 122 -19.71 -3.09 20.61
N PHE A 123 -19.87 -4.30 20.10
CA PHE A 123 -21.09 -5.09 20.30
C PHE A 123 -20.86 -6.01 21.48
N ARG A 124 -21.74 -5.94 22.49
CA ARG A 124 -21.80 -6.94 23.55
C ARG A 124 -22.27 -8.26 22.95
N GLU A 125 -21.34 -9.06 22.47
CA GLU A 125 -21.58 -10.47 22.14
C GLU A 125 -21.11 -11.31 23.34
N ASN A 126 -21.99 -12.19 23.81
CA ASN A 126 -21.80 -12.86 25.11
C ASN A 126 -20.65 -13.88 25.12
N GLU A 127 -20.00 -14.22 24.00
CA GLU A 127 -19.08 -15.38 23.96
C GLU A 127 -17.89 -15.28 22.98
N ASN A 128 -17.48 -14.08 22.55
CA ASN A 128 -16.33 -13.97 21.64
C ASN A 128 -15.00 -14.07 22.39
N LYS A 129 -14.37 -15.25 22.36
CA LYS A 129 -12.99 -15.45 22.82
C LYS A 129 -12.02 -14.67 21.94
N ARG A 130 -11.13 -13.89 22.55
CA ARG A 130 -10.06 -13.18 21.84
C ARG A 130 -9.22 -14.18 21.03
N PRO A 131 -9.06 -14.00 19.71
CA PRO A 131 -8.17 -14.86 18.93
C PRO A 131 -6.71 -14.68 19.39
N LYS A 132 -5.96 -15.78 19.44
CA LYS A 132 -4.52 -15.76 19.83
C LYS A 132 -3.59 -15.36 18.69
N LYS A 133 -4.08 -15.44 17.45
CA LYS A 133 -3.31 -15.13 16.25
C LYS A 133 -3.32 -13.63 15.97
N TRP A 134 -2.14 -13.04 15.88
CA TRP A 134 -1.96 -11.68 15.38
C TRP A 134 -2.31 -11.61 13.89
N LYS A 135 -2.92 -10.49 13.51
CA LYS A 135 -3.30 -10.19 12.13
C LYS A 135 -2.57 -8.92 11.70
N VAL A 136 -2.14 -8.90 10.45
CA VAL A 136 -1.47 -7.76 9.83
C VAL A 136 -2.41 -7.26 8.74
N GLU A 137 -2.66 -5.96 8.73
CA GLU A 137 -3.43 -5.31 7.68
C GLU A 137 -2.60 -5.23 6.38
N PRO A 138 -3.25 -5.31 5.22
CA PRO A 138 -4.69 -5.53 5.01
C PRO A 138 -5.06 -7.02 4.96
N GLN A 139 -6.30 -7.32 5.34
CA GLN A 139 -6.85 -8.69 5.46
C GLN A 139 -7.98 -8.95 4.46
#